data_AF-A0A2G8LGD6-F1
#
_entry.id   AF-A0A2G8LGD6-F1
#
_cell.length_a   1.000
_cell.length_b   1.000
_cell.length_c   1.000
_cell.angle_alpha   90.00
_cell.angle_beta   90.00
_cell.angle_gamma   90.00
#
_symmetry.space_group_name_H-M   'P 1'
#
loop_
_entity.id
_entity.type
_entity.pdbx_description
1 polymer ?
#
loop_
_entity_poly.entity_id
_entity_poly.type
_entity_poly.pdbx_seq_one_letter_code
_entity_poly.pdbx_strand_id
1 'polypeptide(L)'
;MFLVLTVISNSHLYKSTVHLLFFQLSVDDAAVHAAVIAINEAVDKQDVEGTFKALQNPNATLKNLKGDNREDYQNVLYAAKQSKEVTTLNKAKREKSTLFAKREEQDVYDTLLTHAEIQGNVTKVNLDAQLNEVNTLLDTQDATKLLAALQSPAIGLKDVQSENAEYYLTTLIQAREVKKENTESPNLEKEDLQAAVNAANILAKEDRDRTKAVGDINTAISEGSPEDLVNLLMRSEATLPEVFPYVADLYQSELRRLKESNGEVRWINQGLAGMSFFREFAEYL
;
A
#
# COMPACT_ATOMS: atom_id res chain seq x y z
N MET A 1 -38.01 7.97 16.50
CA MET A 1 -38.22 9.15 17.36
C MET A 1 -38.09 8.84 18.85
N PHE A 2 -38.87 7.89 19.42
CA PHE A 2 -38.80 7.56 20.86
C PHE A 2 -37.49 6.89 21.33
N LEU A 3 -36.85 6.04 20.53
CA LEU A 3 -35.59 5.38 20.88
C LEU A 3 -34.37 6.33 20.83
N VAL A 4 -34.37 7.30 19.91
CA VAL A 4 -33.32 8.34 19.78
C VAL A 4 -33.38 9.31 20.96
N LEU A 5 -34.59 9.63 21.45
CA LEU A 5 -34.78 10.47 22.64
C LEU A 5 -34.42 9.75 23.94
N THR A 6 -34.54 8.43 24.01
CA THR A 6 -34.29 7.66 25.25
C THR A 6 -32.80 7.59 25.60
N VAL A 7 -31.91 7.51 24.59
CA VAL A 7 -30.45 7.51 24.81
C VAL A 7 -29.96 8.91 25.24
N ILE A 8 -30.57 9.98 24.71
CA ILE A 8 -30.23 11.36 25.05
C ILE A 8 -30.78 11.78 26.43
N SER A 9 -31.79 11.06 26.97
CA SER A 9 -32.48 11.48 28.19
C SER A 9 -31.75 11.15 29.52
N ASN A 10 -30.63 10.42 29.50
CA ASN A 10 -29.95 9.97 30.73
C ASN A 10 -28.71 10.78 31.13
N SER A 11 -28.28 11.74 30.33
CA SER A 11 -27.18 12.67 30.67
C SER A 11 -27.76 14.04 30.99
N HIS A 12 -27.72 14.42 32.27
CA HIS A 12 -28.33 15.63 32.82
C HIS A 12 -27.74 16.97 32.29
N LEU A 13 -26.86 16.92 31.29
CA LEU A 13 -26.04 18.03 30.78
C LEU A 13 -26.46 18.59 29.40
N TYR A 14 -27.54 18.11 28.77
CA TYR A 14 -27.83 18.42 27.36
C TYR A 14 -29.10 19.26 27.09
N LYS A 15 -29.69 19.89 28.11
CA LYS A 15 -31.12 20.28 28.03
C LYS A 15 -31.48 21.55 27.27
N SER A 16 -30.59 22.51 27.03
CA SER A 16 -31.05 23.83 26.54
C SER A 16 -30.46 24.31 25.22
N THR A 17 -29.18 24.10 24.94
CA THR A 17 -28.57 24.57 23.66
C THR A 17 -28.62 23.51 22.56
N VAL A 18 -28.45 22.24 22.93
CA VAL A 18 -28.47 21.10 21.99
C VAL A 18 -29.86 20.85 21.42
N HIS A 19 -30.92 21.17 22.18
CA HIS A 19 -32.31 21.02 21.74
C HIS A 19 -32.69 21.95 20.56
N LEU A 20 -32.07 23.13 20.47
CA LEU A 20 -32.30 24.11 19.40
C LEU A 20 -31.51 23.78 18.12
N LEU A 21 -30.29 23.27 18.26
CA LEU A 21 -29.45 22.85 17.14
C LEU A 21 -29.95 21.55 16.49
N PHE A 22 -30.58 20.67 17.29
CA PHE A 22 -31.25 19.44 16.83
C PHE A 22 -32.42 19.69 15.86
N PHE A 23 -33.00 20.90 15.85
CA PHE A 23 -34.16 21.25 15.02
C PHE A 23 -33.80 21.75 13.61
N GLN A 24 -32.51 22.01 13.32
CA GLN A 24 -32.03 22.49 12.02
C GLN A 24 -31.22 21.46 11.22
N LEU A 25 -30.88 20.33 11.83
CA LEU A 25 -30.15 19.24 11.18
C LEU A 25 -31.13 18.29 10.49
N SER A 26 -30.72 17.73 9.35
CA SER A 26 -31.47 16.62 8.76
C SER A 26 -31.52 15.44 9.74
N VAL A 27 -32.53 14.57 9.62
CA VAL A 27 -32.66 13.37 10.47
C VAL A 27 -31.38 12.52 10.41
N ASP A 28 -30.71 12.52 9.25
CA ASP A 28 -29.48 11.78 9.00
C ASP A 28 -28.29 12.42 9.70
N ASP A 29 -28.16 13.76 9.68
CA ASP A 29 -27.07 14.47 10.37
C ASP A 29 -27.15 14.31 11.90
N ALA A 30 -28.36 14.33 12.46
CA ALA A 30 -28.58 14.10 13.89
C ALA A 30 -28.20 12.67 14.29
N ALA A 31 -28.48 11.69 13.44
CA ALA A 31 -28.11 10.30 13.66
C ALA A 31 -26.59 10.09 13.63
N VAL A 32 -25.88 10.75 12.71
CA VAL A 32 -24.42 10.74 12.64
C VAL A 32 -23.81 11.37 13.90
N HIS A 33 -24.32 12.52 14.33
CA HIS A 33 -23.82 13.21 15.53
C HIS A 33 -23.99 12.35 16.79
N ALA A 34 -25.16 11.72 16.98
CA ALA A 34 -25.40 10.82 18.10
C ALA A 34 -24.46 9.60 18.08
N ALA A 35 -24.15 9.05 16.91
CA ALA A 35 -23.21 7.95 16.79
C ALA A 35 -21.77 8.37 17.18
N VAL A 36 -21.33 9.56 16.77
CA VAL A 36 -20.02 10.11 17.16
C VAL A 36 -19.91 10.33 18.67
N ILE A 37 -20.97 10.83 19.32
CA ILE A 37 -21.01 10.97 20.78
C ILE A 37 -20.87 9.60 21.45
N ALA A 38 -21.65 8.61 21.02
CA ALA A 38 -21.60 7.26 21.58
C ALA A 38 -20.21 6.62 21.44
N ILE A 39 -19.51 6.85 20.32
CA ILE A 39 -18.13 6.39 20.12
C ILE A 39 -17.20 7.07 21.14
N ASN A 40 -17.28 8.38 21.28
CA ASN A 40 -16.45 9.12 22.23
C ASN A 40 -16.66 8.65 23.68
N GLU A 41 -17.91 8.43 24.08
CA GLU A 41 -18.24 7.92 25.42
C GLU A 41 -17.74 6.49 25.64
N ALA A 42 -17.79 5.64 24.62
CA ALA A 42 -17.26 4.28 24.71
C ALA A 42 -15.73 4.29 24.85
N VAL A 43 -15.05 5.15 24.09
CA VAL A 43 -13.59 5.33 24.17
C VAL A 43 -13.16 5.79 25.56
N ASP A 44 -13.91 6.69 26.20
CA ASP A 44 -13.63 7.18 27.57
C ASP A 44 -13.76 6.09 28.63
N LYS A 45 -14.66 5.13 28.42
CA LYS A 45 -14.83 3.97 29.30
C LYS A 45 -13.68 2.96 29.16
N GLN A 46 -12.82 3.12 28.15
CA GLN A 46 -11.73 2.21 27.82
C GLN A 46 -12.19 0.74 27.66
N ASP A 47 -13.43 0.56 27.21
CA ASP A 47 -14.01 -0.75 26.93
C ASP A 47 -13.80 -1.07 25.44
N VAL A 48 -12.86 -1.96 25.14
CA VAL A 48 -12.50 -2.33 23.75
C VAL A 48 -13.71 -2.85 22.97
N GLU A 49 -14.52 -3.73 23.57
CA GLU A 49 -15.67 -4.33 22.90
C GLU A 49 -16.81 -3.31 22.77
N GLY A 50 -17.04 -2.50 23.80
CA GLY A 50 -17.99 -1.39 23.76
C GLY A 50 -17.64 -0.36 22.69
N THR A 51 -16.38 0.02 22.57
CA THR A 51 -15.87 0.95 21.57
C THR A 51 -15.99 0.39 20.17
N PHE A 52 -15.61 -0.86 19.96
CA PHE A 52 -15.74 -1.47 18.64
C PHE A 52 -17.21 -1.58 18.22
N LYS A 53 -18.12 -1.95 19.14
CA LYS A 53 -19.56 -1.94 18.88
C LYS A 53 -20.10 -0.56 18.54
N ALA A 54 -19.60 0.49 19.20
CA ALA A 54 -19.96 1.87 18.89
C ALA A 54 -19.45 2.31 17.50
N LEU A 55 -18.22 1.91 17.13
CA LEU A 55 -17.65 2.16 15.81
C LEU A 55 -18.46 1.46 14.70
N GLN A 56 -18.98 0.27 14.97
CA GLN A 56 -19.84 -0.49 14.04
C GLN A 56 -21.24 0.10 13.85
N ASN A 57 -21.60 1.18 14.56
CA ASN A 57 -22.90 1.81 14.41
C ASN A 57 -23.10 2.26 12.95
N PRO A 58 -24.14 1.79 12.23
CA PRO A 58 -24.37 2.14 10.83
C PRO A 58 -24.51 3.66 10.61
N ASN A 59 -25.06 4.37 11.60
CA ASN A 59 -25.21 5.83 11.54
C ASN A 59 -23.86 6.56 11.69
N ALA A 60 -22.82 5.90 12.20
CA ALA A 60 -21.47 6.48 12.23
C ALA A 60 -20.86 6.54 10.83
N THR A 61 -21.36 5.78 9.85
CA THR A 61 -20.89 5.77 8.44
C THR A 61 -19.37 5.59 8.27
N LEU A 62 -18.72 4.96 9.25
CA LEU A 62 -17.28 4.68 9.22
C LEU A 62 -16.96 3.59 8.19
N LYS A 63 -15.84 3.75 7.50
CA LYS A 63 -15.39 2.85 6.43
C LYS A 63 -14.19 2.03 6.88
N ASN A 64 -14.10 0.81 6.33
CA ASN A 64 -12.96 -0.10 6.46
C ASN A 64 -12.69 -0.57 7.90
N LEU A 65 -13.72 -0.73 8.75
CA LEU A 65 -13.52 -1.30 10.08
C LEU A 65 -13.10 -2.77 9.99
N LYS A 66 -12.04 -3.14 10.71
CA LYS A 66 -11.51 -4.50 10.82
C LYS A 66 -11.62 -4.98 12.27
N GLY A 67 -12.25 -6.13 12.50
CA GLY A 67 -12.46 -6.67 13.84
C GLY A 67 -11.18 -7.06 14.58
N ASP A 68 -10.13 -7.38 13.82
CA ASP A 68 -8.83 -7.76 14.40
C ASP A 68 -8.09 -6.55 15.01
N ASN A 69 -8.43 -5.33 14.57
CA ASN A 69 -7.78 -4.09 15.01
C ASN A 69 -8.53 -3.40 16.17
N ARG A 70 -9.48 -4.09 16.82
CA ARG A 70 -10.38 -3.49 17.83
C ARG A 70 -9.63 -2.85 19.00
N GLU A 71 -8.57 -3.49 19.47
CA GLU A 71 -7.75 -3.01 20.59
C GLU A 71 -6.95 -1.77 20.18
N ASP A 72 -6.33 -1.79 19.00
CA ASP A 72 -5.60 -0.65 18.45
C ASP A 72 -6.50 0.55 18.19
N TYR A 73 -7.73 0.34 17.70
CA TYR A 73 -8.71 1.42 17.57
C TYR A 73 -8.99 2.09 18.92
N GLN A 74 -9.26 1.31 19.96
CA GLN A 74 -9.49 1.84 21.30
C GLN A 74 -8.28 2.64 21.79
N ASN A 75 -7.08 2.08 21.67
CA ASN A 75 -5.85 2.71 22.16
C ASN A 75 -5.55 4.03 21.44
N VAL A 76 -5.62 4.03 20.10
CA VAL A 76 -5.33 5.21 19.28
C VAL A 76 -6.40 6.30 19.45
N LEU A 77 -7.68 5.94 19.49
CA LEU A 77 -8.76 6.91 19.72
C LEU A 77 -8.66 7.54 21.11
N TYR A 78 -8.34 6.75 22.13
CA TYR A 78 -8.13 7.25 23.49
C TYR A 78 -6.95 8.22 23.55
N ALA A 79 -5.80 7.85 22.96
CA ALA A 79 -4.64 8.74 22.88
C ALA A 79 -4.95 10.04 22.12
N ALA A 80 -5.72 9.97 21.03
CA ALA A 80 -6.16 11.15 20.28
C ALA A 80 -7.03 12.08 21.13
N LYS A 81 -7.92 11.55 21.97
CA LYS A 81 -8.72 12.35 22.92
C LYS A 81 -7.84 13.05 23.95
N GLN A 82 -6.90 12.33 24.57
CA GLN A 82 -5.98 12.94 25.54
C GLN A 82 -5.14 14.07 24.91
N SER A 83 -4.67 13.88 23.67
CA SER A 83 -3.92 14.92 22.96
C SER A 83 -4.78 16.16 22.65
N LYS A 84 -6.06 15.95 22.34
CA LYS A 84 -7.01 17.03 22.05
C LYS A 84 -7.34 17.83 23.30
N GLU A 85 -7.59 17.15 24.43
CA GLU A 85 -7.81 17.79 25.73
C GLU A 85 -6.65 18.70 26.13
N VAL A 86 -5.40 18.22 26.00
CA VAL A 86 -4.20 19.02 26.26
C VAL A 86 -4.12 20.25 25.34
N THR A 87 -4.46 20.09 24.07
CA THR A 87 -4.45 21.19 23.09
C THR A 87 -5.48 22.26 23.44
N THR A 88 -6.71 21.84 23.78
CA THR A 88 -7.80 22.73 24.20
C THR A 88 -7.45 23.47 25.49
N LEU A 89 -6.90 22.78 26.50
CA LEU A 89 -6.44 23.40 27.74
C LEU A 89 -5.32 24.43 27.52
N ASN A 90 -4.36 24.12 26.65
CA ASN A 90 -3.26 25.04 26.32
C ASN A 90 -3.76 26.29 25.56
N LYS A 91 -4.75 26.14 24.67
CA LYS A 91 -5.42 27.25 24.01
C LYS A 91 -6.18 28.12 25.01
N ALA A 92 -6.99 27.51 25.88
CA ALA A 92 -7.75 28.21 26.91
C ALA A 92 -6.88 29.00 27.90
N LYS A 93 -5.69 28.48 28.24
CA LYS A 93 -4.69 29.18 29.07
C LYS A 93 -4.09 30.42 28.38
N ARG A 94 -3.93 30.39 27.06
CA ARG A 94 -3.45 31.53 26.25
C ARG A 94 -4.55 32.59 26.07
N GLU A 95 -5.81 32.17 25.98
CA GLU A 95 -6.98 33.01 25.73
C GLU A 95 -7.68 33.50 27.01
N LYS A 96 -6.95 33.70 28.12
CA LYS A 96 -7.49 34.11 29.44
C LYS A 96 -7.98 35.58 29.50
N SER A 97 -8.52 36.10 28.40
CA SER A 97 -9.31 37.33 28.33
C SER A 97 -10.58 37.04 27.55
N THR A 98 -11.73 37.19 28.21
CA THR A 98 -13.13 37.16 27.72
C THR A 98 -13.93 35.86 27.92
N LEU A 99 -14.96 36.01 28.77
CA LEU A 99 -16.23 35.26 28.86
C LEU A 99 -16.25 33.88 29.57
N PHE A 100 -16.60 33.91 30.85
CA PHE A 100 -16.62 32.75 31.76
C PHE A 100 -17.90 31.89 31.75
N ALA A 101 -18.99 32.28 31.07
CA ALA A 101 -20.28 31.57 31.19
C ALA A 101 -20.73 30.79 29.94
N LYS A 102 -20.10 30.99 28.77
CA LYS A 102 -20.38 30.20 27.54
C LYS A 102 -19.42 29.02 27.36
N ARG A 103 -18.42 28.89 28.25
CA ARG A 103 -17.32 27.92 28.14
C ARG A 103 -17.71 26.50 28.55
N GLU A 104 -18.56 26.27 29.55
CA GLU A 104 -18.75 24.90 30.05
C GLU A 104 -19.36 23.91 29.04
N GLU A 105 -20.39 24.29 28.28
CA GLU A 105 -20.93 23.42 27.20
C GLU A 105 -20.02 23.38 25.97
N GLN A 106 -19.33 24.48 25.65
CA GLN A 106 -18.48 24.59 24.47
C GLN A 106 -17.13 23.85 24.65
N ASP A 107 -16.58 23.86 25.87
CA ASP A 107 -15.32 23.20 26.23
C ASP A 107 -15.47 21.66 26.19
N VAL A 108 -16.66 21.12 26.46
CA VAL A 108 -16.94 19.67 26.34
C VAL A 108 -16.95 19.22 24.89
N TYR A 109 -17.47 20.00 23.94
CA TYR A 109 -17.41 19.65 22.52
C TYR A 109 -16.01 19.79 21.94
N ASP A 110 -15.21 20.71 22.45
CA ASP A 110 -13.83 20.92 22.04
C ASP A 110 -12.89 19.77 22.45
N THR A 111 -13.31 18.85 23.32
CA THR A 111 -12.55 17.65 23.70
C THR A 111 -13.01 16.37 22.98
N LEU A 112 -14.18 16.38 22.33
CA LEU A 112 -14.67 15.22 21.57
C LEU A 112 -13.94 15.08 20.23
N LEU A 113 -13.67 13.85 19.81
CA LEU A 113 -13.29 13.57 18.44
C LEU A 113 -14.47 13.78 17.50
N THR A 114 -14.23 14.50 16.43
CA THR A 114 -15.14 14.65 15.30
C THR A 114 -15.20 13.37 14.49
N HIS A 115 -16.23 13.24 13.64
CA HIS A 115 -16.35 12.13 12.69
C HIS A 115 -15.09 11.95 11.84
N ALA A 116 -14.54 13.05 11.31
CA ALA A 116 -13.35 13.04 10.46
C ALA A 116 -12.10 12.57 11.22
N GLU A 117 -11.93 12.99 12.48
CA GLU A 117 -10.82 12.53 13.32
C GLU A 117 -10.95 11.04 13.65
N ILE A 118 -12.16 10.54 13.91
CA ILE A 118 -12.39 9.10 14.15
C ILE A 118 -12.06 8.30 12.90
N GLN A 119 -12.60 8.67 11.72
CA GLN A 119 -12.31 7.99 10.47
C GLN A 119 -10.82 8.04 10.11
N GLY A 120 -10.15 9.17 10.37
CA GLY A 120 -8.71 9.34 10.18
C GLY A 120 -7.90 8.37 11.04
N ASN A 121 -8.23 8.25 12.33
CA ASN A 121 -7.57 7.30 13.24
C ASN A 121 -7.81 5.84 12.86
N VAL A 122 -9.04 5.47 12.48
CA VAL A 122 -9.35 4.13 11.96
C VAL A 122 -8.51 3.80 10.72
N THR A 123 -8.42 4.75 9.79
CA THR A 123 -7.62 4.60 8.57
C THR A 123 -6.13 4.43 8.90
N LYS A 124 -5.62 5.21 9.85
CA LYS A 124 -4.23 5.10 10.33
C LYS A 124 -3.95 3.73 10.94
N VAL A 125 -4.77 3.27 11.89
CA VAL A 125 -4.59 1.95 12.52
C VAL A 125 -4.61 0.83 11.47
N ASN A 126 -5.51 0.92 10.49
CA ASN A 126 -5.56 -0.07 9.41
C ASN A 126 -4.31 -0.09 8.53
N LEU A 127 -3.77 1.09 8.23
CA LEU A 127 -2.52 1.23 7.49
C LEU A 127 -1.37 0.62 8.28
N ASP A 128 -1.21 1.01 9.55
CA ASP A 128 -0.13 0.56 10.43
C ASP A 128 -0.16 -0.97 10.61
N ALA A 129 -1.34 -1.54 10.86
CA ALA A 129 -1.53 -2.99 10.96
C ALA A 129 -1.14 -3.71 9.65
N GLN A 130 -1.54 -3.17 8.50
CA GLN A 130 -1.24 -3.77 7.21
C GLN A 130 0.25 -3.66 6.85
N LEU A 131 0.91 -2.55 7.18
CA LEU A 131 2.36 -2.39 7.01
C LEU A 131 3.15 -3.38 7.88
N ASN A 132 2.71 -3.58 9.12
CA ASN A 132 3.32 -4.58 10.01
C ASN A 132 3.13 -6.00 9.48
N GLU A 133 1.96 -6.33 8.95
CA GLU A 133 1.69 -7.62 8.31
C GLU A 133 2.62 -7.84 7.11
N VAL A 134 2.73 -6.87 6.20
CA VAL A 134 3.66 -6.95 5.05
C VAL A 134 5.09 -7.19 5.50
N ASN A 135 5.59 -6.40 6.46
CA ASN A 135 6.96 -6.54 6.96
C ASN A 135 7.21 -7.92 7.60
N THR A 136 6.22 -8.46 8.31
CA THR A 136 6.29 -9.81 8.90
C THR A 136 6.29 -10.89 7.81
N LEU A 137 5.47 -10.73 6.77
CA LEU A 137 5.39 -11.69 5.67
C LEU A 137 6.69 -11.79 4.87
N LEU A 138 7.49 -10.72 4.81
CA LEU A 138 8.83 -10.76 4.20
C LEU A 138 9.78 -11.76 4.89
N ASP A 139 9.60 -12.03 6.19
CA ASP A 139 10.38 -13.05 6.90
C ASP A 139 9.94 -14.47 6.57
N THR A 140 8.66 -14.65 6.22
CA THR A 140 8.10 -15.96 5.87
C THR A 140 8.40 -16.37 4.42
N GLN A 141 8.81 -15.42 3.59
CA GLN A 141 9.09 -15.60 2.16
C GLN A 141 7.95 -16.28 1.36
N ASP A 142 6.71 -16.07 1.80
CA ASP A 142 5.50 -16.57 1.12
C ASP A 142 4.98 -15.49 0.15
N ALA A 143 5.34 -15.61 -1.13
CA ALA A 143 4.96 -14.65 -2.17
C ALA A 143 3.43 -14.50 -2.32
N THR A 144 2.67 -15.57 -2.08
CA THR A 144 1.21 -15.56 -2.25
C THR A 144 0.55 -14.74 -1.14
N LYS A 145 0.94 -14.98 0.12
CA LYS A 145 0.42 -14.18 1.24
C LYS A 145 0.87 -12.74 1.17
N LEU A 146 2.14 -12.50 0.78
CA LEU A 146 2.67 -11.17 0.59
C LEU A 146 1.86 -10.39 -0.46
N LEU A 147 1.57 -11.01 -1.61
CA LEU A 147 0.74 -10.40 -2.65
C LEU A 147 -0.64 -10.00 -2.12
N ALA A 148 -1.31 -10.89 -1.37
CA ALA A 148 -2.62 -10.59 -0.79
C ALA A 148 -2.56 -9.39 0.18
N ALA A 149 -1.50 -9.29 0.98
CA ALA A 149 -1.28 -8.15 1.87
C ALA A 149 -1.01 -6.84 1.11
N LEU A 150 -0.23 -6.88 0.02
CA LEU A 150 0.05 -5.72 -0.83
C LEU A 150 -1.21 -5.21 -1.58
N GLN A 151 -2.13 -6.10 -1.93
CA GLN A 151 -3.40 -5.77 -2.57
C GLN A 151 -4.44 -5.19 -1.61
N SER A 152 -4.16 -5.16 -0.30
CA SER A 152 -5.07 -4.62 0.70
C SER A 152 -5.33 -3.13 0.47
N PRO A 153 -6.62 -2.70 0.43
CA PRO A 153 -6.97 -1.29 0.24
C PRO A 153 -6.51 -0.40 1.41
N ALA A 154 -6.12 -0.99 2.55
CA ALA A 154 -5.60 -0.27 3.70
C ALA A 154 -4.25 0.41 3.43
N ILE A 155 -3.34 -0.22 2.67
CA ILE A 155 -2.11 0.44 2.24
C ILE A 155 -2.39 1.38 1.07
N GLY A 156 -3.25 0.97 0.14
CA GLY A 156 -3.59 1.77 -1.04
C GLY A 156 -2.41 1.90 -2.00
N LEU A 157 -1.70 0.80 -2.24
CA LEU A 157 -0.69 0.70 -3.30
C LEU A 157 -1.37 0.75 -4.67
N LYS A 158 -0.65 1.29 -5.65
CA LYS A 158 -1.05 1.36 -7.06
C LYS A 158 -0.31 0.31 -7.87
N ASP A 159 -0.97 -0.14 -8.94
CA ASP A 159 -0.39 -1.02 -9.96
C ASP A 159 0.13 -2.37 -9.44
N VAL A 160 -0.48 -2.91 -8.38
CA VAL A 160 -0.17 -4.25 -7.89
C VAL A 160 -0.80 -5.30 -8.82
N GLN A 161 0.04 -6.09 -9.47
CA GLN A 161 -0.28 -7.10 -10.48
C GLN A 161 -0.11 -8.50 -9.90
N SER A 162 -1.09 -9.39 -10.10
CA SER A 162 -1.09 -10.70 -9.45
C SER A 162 -0.02 -11.63 -9.99
N GLU A 163 0.34 -11.46 -11.26
CA GLU A 163 1.38 -12.19 -11.98
C GLU A 163 2.81 -11.86 -11.52
N ASN A 164 3.01 -10.79 -10.74
CA ASN A 164 4.34 -10.31 -10.34
C ASN A 164 4.71 -10.68 -8.89
N ALA A 165 4.00 -11.62 -8.26
CA ALA A 165 4.16 -11.99 -6.84
C ALA A 165 5.63 -12.26 -6.44
N GLU A 166 6.35 -13.05 -7.23
CA GLU A 166 7.75 -13.41 -6.97
C GLU A 166 8.70 -12.20 -7.12
N TYR A 167 8.42 -11.31 -8.08
CA TYR A 167 9.20 -10.08 -8.26
C TYR A 167 8.98 -9.12 -7.09
N TYR A 168 7.77 -9.03 -6.54
CA TYR A 168 7.52 -8.24 -5.34
C TYR A 168 8.28 -8.78 -4.14
N LEU A 169 8.23 -10.09 -3.90
CA LEU A 169 8.94 -10.70 -2.78
C LEU A 169 10.44 -10.41 -2.83
N THR A 170 11.07 -10.70 -3.97
CA THR A 170 12.52 -10.49 -4.17
C THR A 170 12.91 -9.02 -4.05
N THR A 171 12.19 -8.12 -4.70
CA THR A 171 12.50 -6.68 -4.70
C THR A 171 12.27 -6.04 -3.33
N LEU A 172 11.22 -6.45 -2.59
CA LEU A 172 10.94 -5.95 -1.24
C LEU A 172 11.98 -6.45 -0.22
N ILE A 173 12.41 -7.71 -0.31
CA ILE A 173 13.51 -8.21 0.53
C ILE A 173 14.78 -7.39 0.28
N GLN A 174 15.12 -7.14 -0.99
CA GLN A 174 16.29 -6.32 -1.33
C GLN A 174 16.17 -4.89 -0.80
N ALA A 175 15.02 -4.24 -0.97
CA ALA A 175 14.77 -2.91 -0.43
C ALA A 175 14.93 -2.88 1.10
N ARG A 176 14.46 -3.92 1.79
CA ARG A 176 14.57 -4.07 3.24
C ARG A 176 16.01 -4.23 3.71
N GLU A 177 16.81 -5.03 3.01
CA GLU A 177 18.24 -5.18 3.34
C GLU A 177 19.01 -3.87 3.11
N VAL A 178 18.73 -3.14 2.03
CA VAL A 178 19.32 -1.80 1.80
C VAL A 178 18.93 -0.83 2.92
N LYS A 179 17.68 -0.85 3.38
CA LYS A 179 17.24 0.02 4.49
C LYS A 179 17.90 -0.35 5.81
N LYS A 180 18.11 -1.65 6.06
CA LYS A 180 18.78 -2.18 7.24
C LYS A 180 20.25 -1.79 7.33
N GLU A 181 20.95 -1.65 6.20
CA GLU A 181 22.33 -1.16 6.17
C GLU A 181 22.44 0.32 6.58
N ASN A 182 21.37 1.09 6.39
CA ASN A 182 21.37 2.54 6.58
C ASN A 182 20.62 3.02 7.82
N THR A 183 19.84 2.15 8.48
CA THR A 183 18.94 2.53 9.58
C THR A 183 18.80 1.41 10.62
N GLU A 184 18.51 1.78 11.87
CA GLU A 184 18.25 0.82 12.96
C GLU A 184 16.85 0.20 12.88
N SER A 185 15.94 0.77 12.08
CA SER A 185 14.57 0.29 11.89
C SER A 185 14.36 -0.15 10.43
N PRO A 186 14.56 -1.44 10.12
CA PRO A 186 14.53 -1.92 8.74
C PRO A 186 13.12 -2.04 8.16
N ASN A 187 12.06 -1.73 8.92
CA ASN A 187 10.68 -1.84 8.43
C ASN A 187 10.43 -0.91 7.23
N LEU A 188 9.87 -1.49 6.17
CA LEU A 188 9.47 -0.76 4.98
C LEU A 188 8.22 0.06 5.26
N GLU A 189 8.27 1.33 4.89
CA GLU A 189 7.15 2.26 4.94
C GLU A 189 6.36 2.20 3.62
N LYS A 190 5.19 2.85 3.58
CA LYS A 190 4.31 2.82 2.41
C LYS A 190 5.03 3.28 1.13
N GLU A 191 5.85 4.31 1.25
CA GLU A 191 6.63 4.88 0.15
C GLU A 191 7.67 3.87 -0.38
N ASP A 192 8.33 3.15 0.53
CA ASP A 192 9.28 2.08 0.18
C ASP A 192 8.56 0.95 -0.56
N LEU A 193 7.39 0.53 -0.06
CA LEU A 193 6.58 -0.51 -0.69
C LEU A 193 6.15 -0.12 -2.11
N GLN A 194 5.69 1.12 -2.31
CA GLN A 194 5.28 1.58 -3.64
C GLN A 194 6.47 1.65 -4.61
N ALA A 195 7.63 2.12 -4.15
CA ALA A 195 8.84 2.15 -4.96
C ALA A 195 9.27 0.74 -5.39
N ALA A 196 9.25 -0.22 -4.46
CA ALA A 196 9.58 -1.61 -4.72
C ALA A 196 8.58 -2.28 -5.68
N VAL A 197 7.26 -2.02 -5.52
CA VAL A 197 6.23 -2.53 -6.46
C VAL A 197 6.46 -2.00 -7.87
N ASN A 198 6.76 -0.71 -8.01
CA ASN A 198 7.04 -0.10 -9.31
C ASN A 198 8.29 -0.72 -9.96
N ALA A 199 9.37 -0.89 -9.20
CA ALA A 199 10.60 -1.52 -9.68
C ALA A 199 10.36 -2.97 -10.09
N ALA A 200 9.67 -3.75 -9.26
CA ALA A 200 9.31 -5.14 -9.56
C ALA A 200 8.45 -5.27 -10.83
N ASN A 201 7.51 -4.35 -11.05
CA ASN A 201 6.70 -4.34 -12.27
C ASN A 201 7.53 -4.07 -13.53
N ILE A 202 8.51 -3.16 -13.45
CA ILE A 202 9.44 -2.88 -14.54
C ILE A 202 10.29 -4.12 -14.82
N LEU A 203 10.91 -4.71 -13.79
CA LEU A 203 11.73 -5.92 -13.92
C LEU A 203 10.94 -7.09 -14.51
N ALA A 204 9.71 -7.32 -14.03
CA ALA A 204 8.85 -8.37 -14.54
C ALA A 204 8.47 -8.15 -16.01
N LYS A 205 8.24 -6.89 -16.40
CA LYS A 205 7.97 -6.54 -17.80
C LYS A 205 9.20 -6.75 -18.67
N GLU A 206 10.37 -6.28 -18.26
CA GLU A 206 11.64 -6.45 -18.97
C GLU A 206 11.96 -7.93 -19.17
N ASP A 207 11.76 -8.76 -18.14
CA ASP A 207 12.03 -10.19 -18.23
C ASP A 207 11.05 -10.93 -19.15
N ARG A 208 9.77 -10.54 -19.16
CA ARG A 208 8.78 -11.05 -20.11
C ARG A 208 9.09 -10.65 -21.55
N ASP A 209 9.40 -9.37 -21.77
CA ASP A 209 9.74 -8.83 -23.10
C ASP A 209 11.02 -9.51 -23.62
N ARG A 210 12.02 -9.72 -22.75
CA ARG A 210 13.23 -10.47 -23.04
C ARG A 210 12.93 -11.92 -23.39
N THR A 211 12.17 -12.63 -22.56
CA THR A 211 11.81 -14.04 -22.79
C THR A 211 11.09 -14.21 -24.13
N LYS A 212 10.20 -13.26 -24.48
CA LYS A 212 9.54 -13.23 -25.78
C LYS A 212 10.53 -12.99 -26.92
N ALA A 213 11.43 -12.01 -26.80
CA ALA A 213 12.45 -11.75 -27.82
C ALA A 213 13.36 -12.97 -28.05
N VAL A 214 13.75 -13.67 -26.98
CA VAL A 214 14.51 -14.93 -27.06
C VAL A 214 13.73 -16.02 -27.79
N GLY A 215 12.43 -16.14 -27.52
CA GLY A 215 11.54 -17.08 -28.21
C GLY A 215 11.44 -16.78 -29.71
N ASP A 216 11.25 -15.52 -30.07
CA ASP A 216 11.21 -15.05 -31.47
C ASP A 216 12.54 -15.36 -32.19
N ILE A 217 13.68 -15.03 -31.57
CA ILE A 217 15.03 -15.32 -32.09
C ILE A 217 15.23 -16.82 -32.29
N ASN A 218 14.89 -17.63 -31.28
CA ASN A 218 15.03 -19.09 -31.37
C ASN A 218 14.20 -19.68 -32.52
N THR A 219 13.02 -19.11 -32.78
CA THR A 219 12.17 -19.50 -33.91
C THR A 219 12.83 -19.11 -35.23
N ALA A 220 13.32 -17.88 -35.37
CA ALA A 220 13.99 -17.40 -36.59
C ALA A 220 15.30 -18.14 -36.90
N ILE A 221 16.06 -18.61 -35.91
CA ILE A 221 17.25 -19.44 -36.13
C ILE A 221 16.90 -20.75 -36.88
N SER A 222 15.74 -21.33 -36.56
CA SER A 222 15.28 -22.59 -37.16
C SER A 222 14.54 -22.38 -38.48
N GLU A 223 13.68 -21.37 -38.56
CA GLU A 223 12.66 -21.26 -39.61
C GLU A 223 12.75 -19.96 -40.43
N GLY A 224 13.49 -18.96 -39.95
CA GLY A 224 13.55 -17.62 -40.53
C GLY A 224 14.64 -17.43 -41.58
N SER A 225 14.59 -16.27 -42.26
CA SER A 225 15.68 -15.79 -43.10
C SER A 225 16.78 -15.11 -42.27
N PRO A 226 18.01 -14.99 -42.80
CA PRO A 226 19.08 -14.22 -42.17
C PRO A 226 18.65 -12.78 -41.82
N GLU A 227 17.86 -12.14 -42.70
CA GLU A 227 17.34 -10.78 -42.51
C GLU A 227 16.32 -10.72 -41.35
N ASP A 228 15.41 -11.69 -41.28
CA ASP A 228 14.45 -11.78 -40.17
C ASP A 228 15.17 -11.97 -38.84
N LEU A 229 16.16 -12.87 -38.81
CA LEU A 229 16.96 -13.11 -37.62
C LEU A 229 17.71 -11.86 -37.17
N VAL A 230 18.42 -11.16 -38.07
CA VAL A 230 19.20 -9.99 -37.67
C VAL A 230 18.32 -8.85 -37.16
N ASN A 231 17.13 -8.66 -37.75
CA ASN A 231 16.14 -7.71 -37.25
C ASN A 231 15.68 -8.03 -35.82
N LEU A 232 15.55 -9.32 -35.47
CA LEU A 232 15.20 -9.77 -34.12
C LEU A 232 16.38 -9.60 -33.15
N LEU A 233 17.61 -9.89 -33.60
CA LEU A 233 18.81 -9.70 -32.79
C LEU A 233 19.05 -8.21 -32.44
N MET A 234 18.64 -7.29 -33.31
CA MET A 234 18.74 -5.84 -33.07
C MET A 234 17.69 -5.28 -32.09
N ARG A 235 16.69 -6.07 -31.67
CA ARG A 235 15.68 -5.59 -30.72
C ARG A 235 16.31 -5.35 -29.35
N SER A 236 16.05 -4.17 -28.77
CA SER A 236 16.58 -3.78 -27.45
C SER A 236 16.17 -4.74 -26.33
N GLU A 237 14.99 -5.35 -26.46
CA GLU A 237 14.40 -6.31 -25.54
C GLU A 237 15.23 -7.59 -25.44
N ALA A 238 16.00 -7.94 -26.47
CA ALA A 238 16.90 -9.08 -26.44
C ALA A 238 18.13 -8.84 -25.55
N THR A 239 18.38 -7.60 -25.13
CA THR A 239 19.51 -7.20 -24.28
C THR A 239 20.87 -7.65 -24.83
N LEU A 240 20.99 -7.71 -26.16
CA LEU A 240 22.20 -8.12 -26.86
C LEU A 240 23.16 -6.93 -27.05
N PRO A 241 24.48 -7.17 -27.16
CA PRO A 241 25.44 -6.18 -27.62
C PRO A 241 25.12 -5.65 -29.02
N GLU A 242 25.91 -4.70 -29.52
CA GLU A 242 25.74 -4.17 -30.88
C GLU A 242 25.74 -5.30 -31.92
N VAL A 243 24.71 -5.29 -32.78
CA VAL A 243 24.48 -6.27 -33.84
C VAL A 243 24.69 -5.60 -35.18
N PHE A 244 25.47 -6.25 -36.04
CA PHE A 244 25.86 -5.71 -37.34
C PHE A 244 25.02 -6.33 -38.48
N PRO A 245 24.10 -5.57 -39.13
CA PRO A 245 23.16 -6.13 -40.11
C PRO A 245 23.81 -6.80 -41.32
N TYR A 246 25.00 -6.34 -41.72
CA TYR A 246 25.69 -6.80 -42.92
C TYR A 246 26.32 -8.19 -42.79
N VAL A 247 26.35 -8.79 -41.59
CA VAL A 247 26.80 -10.17 -41.35
C VAL A 247 25.63 -11.11 -41.00
N ALA A 248 24.41 -10.80 -41.47
CA ALA A 248 23.20 -11.59 -41.19
C ALA A 248 23.36 -13.10 -41.49
N ASP A 249 23.93 -13.47 -42.64
CA ASP A 249 24.16 -14.87 -43.01
C ASP A 249 25.09 -15.61 -42.04
N LEU A 250 26.08 -14.90 -41.50
CA LEU A 250 27.03 -15.43 -40.54
C LEU A 250 26.36 -15.67 -39.18
N TYR A 251 25.54 -14.72 -38.71
CA TYR A 251 24.72 -14.94 -37.52
C TYR A 251 23.80 -16.15 -37.69
N GLN A 252 23.12 -16.27 -38.82
CA GLN A 252 22.21 -17.39 -39.09
C GLN A 252 22.91 -18.74 -39.06
N SER A 253 24.04 -18.87 -39.76
CA SER A 253 24.78 -20.13 -39.86
C SER A 253 25.39 -20.57 -38.52
N GLU A 254 26.04 -19.65 -37.81
CA GLU A 254 26.67 -19.97 -36.52
C GLU A 254 25.65 -20.22 -35.41
N LEU A 255 24.59 -19.41 -35.32
CA LEU A 255 23.54 -19.63 -34.30
C LEU A 255 22.77 -20.92 -34.55
N ARG A 256 22.54 -21.31 -35.82
CA ARG A 256 21.95 -22.61 -36.16
C ARG A 256 22.84 -23.76 -35.74
N ARG A 257 24.15 -23.68 -36.05
CA ARG A 257 25.15 -24.68 -35.62
C ARG A 257 25.19 -24.82 -34.10
N LEU A 258 25.15 -23.70 -33.37
CA LEU A 258 25.13 -23.69 -31.90
C LEU A 258 23.84 -24.28 -31.33
N LYS A 259 22.69 -24.04 -31.98
CA LYS A 259 21.41 -24.63 -31.60
C LYS A 259 21.43 -26.15 -31.77
N GLU A 260 21.97 -26.64 -32.89
CA GLU A 260 22.08 -28.08 -33.17
C GLU A 260 23.00 -28.81 -32.18
N SER A 261 24.07 -28.16 -31.67
CA SER A 261 24.97 -28.79 -30.71
C SER A 261 24.46 -28.79 -29.27
N ASN A 262 23.65 -27.79 -28.88
CA ASN A 262 23.25 -27.56 -27.49
C ASN A 262 21.73 -27.65 -27.25
N GLY A 263 20.95 -27.99 -28.29
CA GLY A 263 19.49 -28.08 -28.26
C GLY A 263 18.82 -26.71 -28.43
N GLU A 264 18.73 -25.95 -27.34
CA GLU A 264 18.25 -24.57 -27.36
C GLU A 264 19.43 -23.60 -27.24
N VAL A 265 19.36 -22.46 -27.93
CA VAL A 265 20.32 -21.37 -27.69
C VAL A 265 19.94 -20.72 -26.35
N ARG A 266 20.44 -21.29 -25.25
CA ARG A 266 20.18 -20.85 -23.87
C ARG A 266 21.04 -19.65 -23.42
N TRP A 267 21.79 -19.05 -24.34
CA TRP A 267 22.82 -18.05 -24.01
C TRP A 267 22.31 -16.62 -23.80
N ILE A 268 20.99 -16.39 -23.76
CA ILE A 268 20.45 -15.06 -23.41
C ILE A 268 20.22 -14.91 -21.89
N ASN A 269 20.28 -16.01 -21.12
CA ASN A 269 20.07 -16.01 -19.66
C ASN A 269 21.32 -16.34 -18.80
N GLN A 270 22.44 -16.76 -19.39
CA GLN A 270 23.65 -17.16 -18.63
C GLN A 270 24.79 -16.15 -18.75
N GLY A 271 24.49 -14.85 -18.61
CA GLY A 271 25.42 -13.71 -18.63
C GLY A 271 26.91 -14.10 -18.53
N LEU A 272 27.56 -14.17 -19.70
CA LEU A 272 29.00 -14.26 -20.02
C LEU A 272 29.24 -15.08 -21.29
N ALA A 273 28.58 -16.23 -21.47
CA ALA A 273 28.81 -17.13 -22.63
C ALA A 273 28.15 -16.65 -23.95
N GLY A 274 27.00 -15.98 -23.88
CA GLY A 274 26.40 -15.33 -25.05
C GLY A 274 27.11 -14.04 -25.44
N MET A 275 27.68 -13.33 -24.45
CA MET A 275 28.43 -12.10 -24.67
C MET A 275 29.83 -12.35 -25.26
N SER A 276 30.46 -13.49 -25.00
CA SER A 276 31.73 -13.84 -25.64
C SER A 276 31.57 -14.07 -27.14
N PHE A 277 30.46 -14.66 -27.60
CA PHE A 277 30.16 -14.81 -29.03
C PHE A 277 30.13 -13.44 -29.74
N PHE A 278 29.29 -12.50 -29.27
CA PHE A 278 29.23 -11.16 -29.87
C PHE A 278 30.52 -10.35 -29.71
N ARG A 279 31.28 -10.53 -28.61
CA ARG A 279 32.57 -9.87 -28.38
C ARG A 279 33.66 -10.40 -29.31
N GLU A 280 33.75 -11.71 -29.52
CA GLU A 280 34.70 -12.30 -30.48
C GLU A 280 34.38 -11.85 -31.91
N PHE A 281 33.09 -11.79 -32.30
CA PHE A 281 32.71 -11.31 -33.63
C PHE A 281 33.02 -9.81 -33.86
N ALA A 282 32.93 -8.97 -32.83
CA ALA A 282 33.30 -7.56 -32.92
C ALA A 282 34.83 -7.34 -33.08
N GLU A 283 35.67 -8.30 -32.71
CA GLU A 283 37.13 -8.23 -32.92
C GLU A 283 37.54 -8.62 -34.35
N TYR A 284 36.64 -9.24 -35.12
CA TYR A 284 36.86 -9.65 -36.52
C TYR A 284 36.29 -8.67 -37.56
N LEU A 285 35.69 -7.55 -37.11
CA LEU A 285 35.15 -6.46 -37.92
C LEU A 285 36.01 -5.21 -37.79
#